data_AF-A0A2V9PKA5-F1
#
_entry.id   AF-A0A2V9PKA5-F1
#
_cell.length_a   1.000
_cell.length_b   1.000
_cell.length_c   1.000
_cell.angle_alpha   90.00
_cell.angle_beta   90.00
_cell.angle_gamma   90.00
#
_symmetry.space_group_name_H-M   'P 1'
#
loop_
_entity.id
_entity.type
_entity.pdbx_description
1 polymer ?
#
loop_
_entity_poly.entity_id
_entity_poly.type
_entity_poly.pdbx_seq_one_letter_code
_entity_poly.pdbx_strand_id
1 'polypeptide(L)'
;MQRLEPNSASISPAMERHFSPEELGQVWALSADTVRRLFEREPGVLIIERNRSRTRRYRTLRIPESVALRVHRRMTNYVAMPNR
;
A
#
# COMPACT_ATOMS: atom_id res chain seq x y z
N MET A 1 11.92 26.47 -29.79
CA MET A 1 11.11 26.47 -28.55
C MET A 1 10.87 25.02 -28.13
N GLN A 2 11.73 24.43 -27.29
CA GLN A 2 11.45 23.14 -26.66
C GLN A 2 10.99 23.42 -25.23
N ARG A 3 9.71 23.20 -25.01
CA ARG A 3 9.04 23.32 -23.72
C ARG A 3 9.43 22.10 -22.90
N LEU A 4 10.45 22.25 -22.05
CA LEU A 4 10.78 21.28 -21.01
C LEU A 4 9.64 21.36 -19.97
N GLU A 5 8.61 20.54 -20.17
CA GLU A 5 7.63 20.26 -19.13
C GLU A 5 8.41 19.74 -17.91
N PRO A 6 8.21 20.29 -16.70
CA PRO A 6 8.88 19.78 -15.52
C PRO A 6 8.44 18.33 -15.32
N ASN A 7 9.36 17.42 -15.61
CA ASN A 7 9.29 15.99 -15.35
C ASN A 7 8.65 15.80 -13.97
N SER A 8 7.37 15.39 -13.95
CA SER A 8 6.63 15.07 -12.74
C SER A 8 7.56 14.27 -11.85
N ALA A 9 7.97 14.86 -10.73
CA ALA A 9 9.00 14.32 -9.86
C ALA A 9 8.70 12.84 -9.65
N SER A 10 9.48 11.99 -10.30
CA SER A 10 9.45 10.55 -10.13
C SER A 10 10.05 10.28 -8.76
N ILE A 11 9.30 10.61 -7.71
CA ILE A 11 9.59 10.15 -6.37
C ILE A 11 9.55 8.64 -6.52
N SER A 12 10.73 8.04 -6.50
CA SER A 12 10.82 6.60 -6.60
C SER A 12 9.99 6.02 -5.45
N PRO A 13 9.17 4.98 -5.66
CA PRO A 13 8.38 4.39 -4.58
C PRO A 13 9.22 3.95 -3.39
N ALA A 14 10.53 3.77 -3.59
CA ALA A 14 11.52 3.51 -2.55
C ALA A 14 11.81 4.68 -1.60
N MET A 15 11.50 5.93 -1.96
CA MET A 15 11.70 7.13 -1.11
C MET A 15 10.41 7.61 -0.44
N GLU A 16 9.28 6.95 -0.71
CA GLU A 16 8.00 7.29 -0.11
C GLU A 16 7.92 6.85 1.37
N ARG A 17 6.90 7.32 2.08
CA ARG A 17 6.57 6.80 3.41
C ARG A 17 6.05 5.37 3.26
N HIS A 18 6.64 4.47 4.04
CA HIS A 18 6.29 3.04 4.03
C HIS A 18 5.52 2.69 5.31
N PHE A 19 4.26 2.36 5.15
CA PHE A 19 3.41 1.92 6.25
C PHE A 19 3.51 0.42 6.46
N SER A 20 3.48 -0.02 7.71
CA SER A 20 3.27 -1.42 8.06
C SER A 20 1.78 -1.78 7.94
N PRO A 21 1.41 -3.06 7.77
CA PRO A 21 0.00 -3.47 7.73
C PRO A 21 -0.79 -3.12 8.98
N GLU A 22 -0.11 -3.09 10.13
CA GLU A 22 -0.70 -2.71 11.42
C GLU A 22 -1.01 -1.21 11.46
N GLU A 23 -0.05 -0.37 11.04
CA GLU A 23 -0.22 1.09 10.95
C GLU A 23 -1.31 1.45 9.94
N LEU A 24 -1.26 0.87 8.74
CA LEU A 24 -2.29 1.12 7.72
C LEU A 24 -3.66 0.59 8.16
N GLY A 25 -3.70 -0.53 8.89
CA GLY A 25 -4.91 -1.06 9.50
C GLY A 25 -5.51 -0.09 10.51
N GLN A 26 -4.70 0.55 11.35
CA GLN A 26 -5.18 1.59 12.26
C GLN A 26 -5.74 2.80 11.51
N VAL A 27 -5.05 3.27 10.46
CA VAL A 27 -5.48 4.44 9.67
C VAL A 27 -6.80 4.16 8.93
N TRP A 28 -6.99 2.95 8.40
CA TRP A 28 -8.21 2.57 7.65
C TRP A 28 -9.27 1.89 8.51
N ALA A 29 -9.06 1.78 9.84
CA ALA A 29 -9.88 1.01 10.75
C ALA A 29 -10.11 -0.46 10.31
N LEU A 30 -9.10 -1.06 9.67
CA LEU A 30 -9.09 -2.45 9.22
C LEU A 30 -8.16 -3.30 10.07
N SER A 31 -8.49 -4.59 10.21
CA SER A 31 -7.57 -5.54 10.85
C SER A 31 -6.31 -5.73 10.00
N ALA A 32 -5.15 -5.85 10.65
CA ALA A 32 -3.87 -6.10 9.97
C ALA A 32 -3.92 -7.33 9.05
N ASP A 33 -4.71 -8.36 9.37
CA ASP A 33 -4.92 -9.53 8.50
C ASP A 33 -5.64 -9.17 7.18
N THR A 34 -6.63 -8.29 7.23
CA THR A 34 -7.34 -7.80 6.04
C THR A 34 -6.41 -7.00 5.15
N VAL A 35 -5.62 -6.10 5.75
CA VAL A 35 -4.60 -5.33 5.05
C VAL A 35 -3.58 -6.28 4.41
N ARG A 36 -3.09 -7.30 5.13
CA ARG A 36 -2.19 -8.30 4.56
C ARG A 36 -2.78 -8.98 3.32
N ARG A 37 -4.01 -9.47 3.39
CA ARG A 37 -4.69 -10.13 2.24
C ARG A 37 -4.88 -9.20 1.06
N LEU A 38 -5.21 -7.93 1.33
CA LEU A 38 -5.42 -6.91 0.32
C LEU A 38 -4.14 -6.59 -0.44
N PHE A 39 -3.04 -6.41 0.29
CA PHE A 39 -1.77 -5.99 -0.25
C PHE A 39 -0.89 -7.16 -0.74
N GLU A 40 -1.14 -8.40 -0.30
CA GLU A 40 -0.43 -9.59 -0.81
C GLU A 40 -0.62 -9.79 -2.32
N ARG A 41 -1.75 -9.33 -2.88
CA ARG A 41 -2.06 -9.41 -4.31
C ARG A 41 -1.72 -8.13 -5.08
N GLU A 42 -1.27 -7.08 -4.41
CA GLU A 42 -1.07 -5.78 -5.03
C GLU A 42 0.41 -5.58 -5.45
N PRO A 43 0.68 -5.24 -6.73
CA PRO A 43 2.04 -5.03 -7.21
C PRO A 43 2.63 -3.73 -6.65
N GLY A 44 3.86 -3.81 -6.13
CA GLY A 44 4.58 -2.67 -5.55
C GLY A 44 4.67 -2.68 -4.02
N VAL A 45 4.10 -3.70 -3.36
CA VAL A 45 4.28 -3.92 -1.92
C VAL A 45 5.61 -4.63 -1.67
N LEU A 46 6.39 -4.09 -0.75
CA LEU A 46 7.65 -4.70 -0.33
C LEU A 46 7.37 -5.80 0.68
N ILE A 47 7.63 -7.04 0.28
CA ILE A 47 7.47 -8.22 1.13
C ILE A 47 8.86 -8.67 1.59
N ILE A 48 9.16 -8.44 2.87
CA ILE A 48 10.39 -8.89 3.50
C ILE A 48 10.08 -10.18 4.25
N GLU A 49 10.33 -11.31 3.60
CA GLU A 49 10.26 -12.63 4.22
C GLU A 49 11.64 -13.03 4.73
N ARG A 50 11.83 -13.12 6.05
CA ARG A 50 13.07 -13.66 6.61
C ARG A 50 12.97 -15.18 6.58
N ASN A 51 13.65 -15.82 5.63
CA ASN A 51 13.79 -17.28 5.62
C ASN A 51 14.68 -17.72 6.79
N ARG A 52 14.07 -18.02 7.93
CA ARG A 52 14.71 -18.74 9.04
C ARG A 52 13.83 -19.93 9.39
N SER A 53 14.47 -21.10 9.33
CA SER A 53 13.94 -22.43 9.55
C SER A 53 12.92 -22.55 10.70
N ARG A 54 11.82 -23.26 10.41
CA ARG A 54 10.96 -24.05 11.33
C ARG A 54 10.10 -23.37 12.40
N THR A 55 9.98 -22.04 12.50
CA THR A 55 9.00 -21.42 13.42
C THR A 55 8.44 -20.12 12.83
N ARG A 56 7.11 -19.94 12.96
CA ARG A 56 6.26 -18.81 12.47
C ARG A 56 6.96 -17.83 11.51
N ARG A 57 6.60 -17.90 10.22
CA ARG A 57 7.02 -16.94 9.20
C ARG A 57 6.47 -15.55 9.54
N TYR A 58 7.28 -14.71 10.17
CA TYR A 58 6.98 -13.28 10.28
C TYR A 58 7.27 -12.64 8.92
N ARG A 59 6.19 -12.27 8.21
CA ARG A 59 6.26 -11.49 6.97
C ARG A 59 6.19 -10.02 7.34
N THR A 60 7.27 -9.29 7.14
CA THR A 60 7.24 -7.83 7.27
C THR A 60 6.85 -7.26 5.93
N LEU A 61 5.62 -6.76 5.84
CA LEU A 61 5.13 -6.06 4.66
C LEU A 61 5.39 -4.56 4.85
N ARG A 62 5.84 -3.90 3.79
CA ARG A 62 6.01 -2.44 3.74
C ARG A 62 5.22 -1.93 2.55
N ILE A 63 4.21 -1.13 2.84
CA ILE A 63 3.25 -0.62 1.87
C ILE A 63 3.61 0.84 1.61
N PRO A 64 4.09 1.20 0.41
CA PRO A 64 4.32 2.59 0.04
C PRO A 64 3.01 3.39 0.03
N GLU A 65 3.10 4.67 0.40
CA GLU A 65 1.97 5.61 0.41
C GLU A 65 1.24 5.65 -0.95
N SER A 66 1.96 5.64 -2.08
CA SER A 66 1.38 5.61 -3.42
C SER A 66 0.53 4.37 -3.69
N VAL A 67 0.99 3.20 -3.22
CA VAL A 67 0.25 1.94 -3.35
C VAL A 67 -1.00 1.96 -2.48
N ALA A 68 -0.88 2.43 -1.23
CA ALA A 68 -2.03 2.60 -0.34
C ALA A 68 -3.08 3.53 -0.95
N LEU A 69 -2.67 4.69 -1.50
CA LEU A 69 -3.57 5.63 -2.19
C LEU A 69 -4.26 4.99 -3.39
N ARG A 70 -3.54 4.21 -4.20
CA ARG A 70 -4.12 3.51 -5.36
C ARG A 70 -5.18 2.50 -4.94
N VAL A 71 -4.89 1.70 -3.92
CA VAL A 71 -5.81 0.70 -3.37
C VAL A 71 -7.02 1.38 -2.74
N HIS A 72 -6.80 2.45 -1.98
CA HIS A 72 -7.88 3.26 -1.41
C HIS A 72 -8.80 3.80 -2.50
N ARG A 73 -8.26 4.40 -3.56
CA ARG A 73 -9.05 4.89 -4.71
C ARG A 73 -9.85 3.77 -5.37
N ARG A 74 -9.26 2.58 -5.53
CA ARG A 74 -9.94 1.40 -6.09
C ARG A 74 -11.09 0.91 -5.20
N MET A 75 -10.91 0.93 -3.89
CA MET A 75 -11.92 0.54 -2.89
C MET A 75 -13.00 1.60 -2.70
N THR A 76 -12.65 2.88 -2.83
CA THR A 76 -13.55 4.04 -2.81
C THR A 76 -14.50 4.08 -4.01
N ASN A 77 -14.47 3.10 -4.92
CA ASN A 77 -15.49 2.95 -5.95
C ASN A 77 -16.88 2.50 -5.40
N TYR A 78 -17.12 2.62 -4.10
CA TYR A 78 -18.50 2.71 -3.61
C TYR A 78 -19.03 4.09 -3.97
N VAL A 79 -19.62 4.14 -5.16
CA VAL A 79 -20.69 5.04 -5.57
C VAL A 79 -21.31 5.70 -4.34
N ALA A 80 -21.04 7.00 -4.18
CA ALA A 80 -21.80 7.86 -3.30
C ALA A 80 -23.22 7.99 -3.87
N MET A 81 -24.01 6.93 -3.75
CA MET A 81 -25.46 7.01 -3.73
C MET A 81 -25.84 7.00 -2.25
N PRO A 82 -26.07 8.17 -1.64
CA PRO A 82 -26.81 8.22 -0.39
C PRO A 82 -28.18 7.59 -0.66
N ASN A 83 -28.42 6.39 -0.13
CA ASN A 83 -29.74 5.80 -0.20
C ASN A 83 -30.65 6.54 0.80
N ARG A 84 -31.58 7.25 0.17
CA ARG A 84 -32.80 7.93 0.61
C ARG A 84 -33.49 7.36 1.84
#